data_AF-A0A060WCB0-F1
#
_entry.id   AF-A0A060WCB0-F1
#
_cell.length_a   1.000
_cell.length_b   1.000
_cell.length_c   1.000
_cell.angle_alpha   90.00
_cell.angle_beta   90.00
_cell.angle_gamma   90.00
#
_symmetry.space_group_name_H-M   'P 1'
#
loop_
_entity.id
_entity.type
_entity.pdbx_description
1 polymer ?
#
loop_
_entity_poly.entity_id
_entity_poly.type
_entity_poly.pdbx_seq_one_letter_code
_entity_poly.pdbx_strand_id
1 'polypeptide(L)'
;MLTSLSTTLNKNGVHGKTTRKKILLSKKTKNIAEHLKFAKVHLDVPQCYWQNILWTDETTVELFGRNTTCGGKKGTAHQHQNLIPTVKYGGGSIMVWGCIAASGPGQPAIIDGKMNSSFSRHFAGEC
;
A
#
# COMPACT_ATOMS: atom_id res chain seq x y z
N MET A 1 35.35 -32.85 9.92
CA MET A 1 33.96 -33.10 9.49
C MET A 1 33.14 -31.84 9.81
N LEU A 2 33.11 -30.86 8.91
CA LEU A 2 32.40 -29.59 9.13
C LEU A 2 31.05 -29.66 8.41
N THR A 3 30.04 -30.25 9.05
CA THR A 3 28.66 -30.07 8.58
C THR A 3 28.32 -28.61 8.76
N SER A 4 28.21 -27.88 7.64
CA SER A 4 27.84 -26.48 7.66
C SER A 4 26.55 -26.29 8.45
N LEU A 5 26.45 -25.22 9.22
CA LEU A 5 25.25 -24.85 10.01
C LEU A 5 23.95 -25.00 9.22
N SER A 6 23.99 -24.71 7.92
CA SER A 6 22.86 -24.88 6.99
C SER A 6 22.35 -26.33 6.90
N THR A 7 23.24 -27.32 6.92
CA THR A 7 22.88 -28.75 6.83
C THR A 7 22.13 -29.21 8.09
N THR A 8 22.59 -28.77 9.25
CA THR A 8 21.96 -29.09 10.54
C THR A 8 20.60 -28.41 10.67
N LEU A 9 20.47 -27.14 10.24
CA LEU A 9 19.19 -26.41 10.28
C LEU A 9 18.14 -27.05 9.36
N ASN A 10 18.54 -27.47 8.15
CA ASN A 10 17.62 -28.15 7.21
C ASN A 10 17.18 -29.53 7.71
N LYS A 11 18.09 -30.34 8.30
CA LYS A 11 17.73 -31.62 8.91
C LYS A 11 16.73 -31.46 10.07
N ASN A 12 16.81 -30.35 10.79
CA ASN A 12 15.89 -30.00 11.87
C ASN A 12 14.62 -29.27 11.39
N GLY A 13 14.38 -29.19 10.08
CA GLY A 13 13.16 -28.60 9.51
C GLY A 13 13.07 -27.08 9.66
N VAL A 14 14.17 -26.40 10.00
CA VAL A 14 14.21 -24.94 10.14
C VAL A 14 14.50 -24.31 8.79
N HIS A 15 13.43 -23.92 8.11
CA HIS A 15 13.48 -23.26 6.82
C HIS A 15 13.41 -21.75 7.02
N GLY A 16 14.25 -21.01 6.31
CA GLY A 16 14.12 -19.55 6.25
C GLY A 16 12.76 -19.17 5.69
N LYS A 17 11.94 -18.46 6.48
CA LYS A 17 10.66 -17.90 6.05
C LYS A 17 10.72 -16.39 6.14
N THR A 18 10.30 -15.70 5.09
CA THR A 18 10.08 -14.26 5.14
C THR A 18 8.82 -13.98 5.96
N THR A 19 8.93 -13.19 7.02
CA THR A 19 7.79 -12.79 7.83
C THR A 19 6.86 -11.86 7.04
N ARG A 20 5.54 -12.03 7.20
CA ARG A 20 4.56 -11.13 6.61
C ARG A 20 4.66 -9.77 7.32
N LYS A 21 4.78 -8.70 6.54
CA LYS A 21 4.64 -7.35 7.08
C LYS A 21 3.20 -7.17 7.56
N LYS A 22 3.04 -6.97 8.86
CA LYS A 22 1.78 -6.57 9.49
C LYS A 22 2.01 -5.19 10.08
N ILE A 23 1.10 -4.26 9.83
CA ILE A 23 1.12 -2.96 10.51
C ILE A 23 1.02 -3.26 12.01
N LEU A 24 2.02 -2.82 12.77
CA LEU A 24 2.03 -2.98 14.22
C LEU A 24 0.99 -2.05 14.83
N LEU A 25 -0.22 -2.60 15.04
CA LEU A 25 -1.30 -1.92 15.74
C LEU A 25 -0.93 -1.82 17.22
N SER A 26 -0.31 -0.71 17.64
CA SER A 26 -0.08 -0.46 19.07
C SER A 26 -1.41 -0.11 19.76
N LYS A 27 -1.48 -0.19 21.09
CA LYS A 27 -2.63 0.34 21.88
C LYS A 27 -2.95 1.82 21.56
N LYS A 28 -2.04 2.54 20.89
CA LYS A 28 -2.17 3.91 20.40
C LYS A 28 -3.01 4.01 19.11
N THR A 29 -3.27 2.91 18.40
CA THR A 29 -4.36 2.86 17.42
C THR A 29 -5.66 2.84 18.21
N LYS A 30 -6.11 4.02 18.64
CA LYS A 30 -7.34 4.28 19.43
C LYS A 30 -8.62 3.66 18.82
N ASN A 31 -8.54 3.07 17.64
CA ASN A 31 -9.68 2.71 16.83
C ASN A 31 -9.92 1.19 16.72
N ILE A 32 -9.18 0.28 17.37
CA ILE A 32 -9.55 -1.16 17.27
C ILE A 32 -10.93 -1.41 17.86
N ALA A 33 -11.21 -0.83 19.04
CA ALA A 33 -12.51 -0.93 19.69
C ALA A 33 -13.61 -0.23 18.88
N GLU A 34 -13.32 0.95 18.32
CA GLU A 34 -14.27 1.69 17.48
C GLU A 34 -14.51 1.00 16.13
N HIS A 35 -13.48 0.43 15.49
CA HIS A 35 -13.63 -0.38 14.28
C HIS A 35 -14.44 -1.65 14.57
N LEU A 36 -14.21 -2.30 15.72
CA LEU A 36 -14.99 -3.46 16.14
C LEU A 36 -16.45 -3.08 16.41
N LYS A 37 -16.69 -1.93 17.06
CA LYS A 37 -18.03 -1.39 17.30
C LYS A 37 -18.72 -1.07 15.97
N PHE A 38 -18.04 -0.41 15.06
CA PHE A 38 -18.53 -0.09 13.72
C PHE A 38 -18.92 -1.38 12.96
N ALA A 39 -18.03 -2.39 12.94
CA ALA A 39 -18.28 -3.66 12.29
C ALA A 39 -19.48 -4.41 12.89
N LYS A 40 -19.63 -4.40 14.23
CA LYS A 40 -20.78 -5.00 14.91
C LYS A 40 -22.09 -4.28 14.58
N VAL A 41 -22.09 -2.95 14.54
CA VAL A 41 -23.29 -2.15 14.20
C VAL A 41 -23.71 -2.37 12.76
N HIS A 42 -22.77 -2.56 11.84
CA HIS A 42 -23.06 -2.70 10.41
C HIS A 42 -23.12 -4.16 9.93
N LEU A 43 -23.15 -5.14 10.84
CA LEU A 43 -23.12 -6.57 10.50
C LEU A 43 -24.39 -7.01 9.77
N ASP A 44 -25.55 -6.55 10.23
CA ASP A 44 -26.88 -6.91 9.69
C ASP A 44 -27.45 -5.86 8.73
N VAL A 45 -26.62 -4.94 8.28
CA VAL A 45 -27.03 -3.86 7.37
C VAL A 45 -27.29 -4.43 5.97
N PRO A 46 -28.47 -4.17 5.37
CA PRO A 46 -28.86 -4.79 4.11
C PRO A 46 -27.97 -4.33 2.94
N GLN A 47 -27.83 -5.18 1.93
CA GLN A 47 -27.01 -4.89 0.75
C GLN A 47 -27.35 -3.57 0.05
N CYS A 48 -28.64 -3.20 0.03
CA CYS A 48 -29.09 -1.94 -0.58
C CYS A 48 -28.49 -0.70 0.09
N TYR A 49 -28.16 -0.76 1.39
CA TYR A 49 -27.47 0.32 2.08
C TYR A 49 -26.05 0.49 1.52
N TRP A 50 -25.30 -0.61 1.41
CA TRP A 50 -23.94 -0.60 0.86
C TRP A 50 -23.89 -0.19 -0.61
N GLN A 51 -24.94 -0.48 -1.38
CA GLN A 51 -25.05 -0.07 -2.78
C GLN A 51 -25.18 1.45 -2.95
N ASN A 52 -25.71 2.13 -1.94
CA ASN A 52 -25.91 3.58 -1.95
C ASN A 52 -24.76 4.35 -1.29
N ILE A 53 -23.72 3.66 -0.81
CA ILE A 53 -22.54 4.32 -0.22
C ILE A 53 -21.56 4.67 -1.33
N LEU A 54 -21.18 5.95 -1.35
CA LEU A 54 -20.04 6.46 -2.09
C LEU A 54 -18.79 6.38 -1.21
N TRP A 55 -17.80 5.60 -1.64
CA TRP A 55 -16.50 5.49 -1.01
C TRP A 55 -15.55 6.48 -1.68
N THR A 56 -14.79 7.24 -0.90
CA THR A 56 -13.78 8.18 -1.41
C THR A 56 -12.46 7.90 -0.75
N ASP A 57 -11.36 7.90 -1.50
CA ASP A 57 -10.02 7.76 -0.93
C ASP A 57 -8.98 8.52 -1.75
N GLU A 58 -7.82 8.73 -1.14
CA GLU A 58 -6.66 9.39 -1.72
C GLU A 58 -5.52 8.39 -1.83
N THR A 59 -4.96 8.26 -3.04
CA THR A 59 -3.77 7.44 -3.25
C THR A 59 -2.65 8.27 -3.85
N THR A 60 -1.43 8.00 -3.38
CA THR A 60 -0.21 8.56 -3.94
C THR A 60 0.44 7.50 -4.81
N VAL A 61 0.55 7.77 -6.11
CA VAL A 61 1.21 6.88 -7.07
C VAL A 61 2.61 7.39 -7.31
N GLU A 62 3.61 6.62 -6.91
CA GLU A 62 5.02 6.90 -7.16
C GLU A 62 5.35 6.57 -8.64
N LEU A 63 5.92 7.53 -9.37
CA LEU A 63 6.29 7.37 -10.78
C LEU A 63 7.47 6.40 -10.94
N PHE A 64 8.41 6.43 -9.99
CA PHE A 64 9.51 5.47 -9.93
C PHE A 64 9.18 4.40 -8.91
N GLY A 65 8.64 3.28 -9.39
CA GLY A 65 8.30 2.13 -8.55
C GLY A 65 9.51 1.56 -7.80
N ARG A 66 9.23 0.88 -6.69
CA ARG A 66 10.21 0.18 -5.86
C ARG A 66 10.71 -1.12 -6.51
N ASN A 67 11.22 -1.05 -7.74
CA ASN A 67 11.89 -2.18 -8.38
C ASN A 67 13.34 -2.22 -7.90
N THR A 68 13.61 -2.98 -6.83
CA THR A 68 14.96 -3.15 -6.26
C THR A 68 15.74 -4.31 -6.87
N THR A 69 15.20 -4.99 -7.88
CA THR A 69 15.78 -6.21 -8.43
C THR A 69 16.45 -5.94 -9.78
N CYS A 70 17.74 -5.57 -9.73
CA CYS A 70 18.62 -5.65 -10.89
C CYS A 70 19.13 -7.09 -11.00
N GLY A 71 18.78 -7.80 -12.07
CA GLY A 71 19.33 -9.12 -12.38
C GLY A 71 20.76 -9.04 -12.90
N GLY A 72 21.73 -8.70 -12.04
CA GLY A 72 23.15 -8.64 -12.40
C GLY A 72 23.90 -9.95 -12.11
N LYS A 73 24.78 -10.38 -13.01
CA LYS A 73 25.74 -11.48 -12.74
C LYS A 73 26.72 -11.06 -11.62
N LYS A 74 27.24 -12.03 -10.85
CA LYS A 74 28.26 -11.76 -9.81
C LYS A 74 29.42 -10.94 -10.42
N GLY A 75 29.70 -9.77 -9.84
CA GLY A 75 30.79 -8.88 -10.26
C GLY A 75 30.37 -7.72 -11.18
N THR A 76 29.14 -7.66 -11.67
CA THR A 76 28.67 -6.55 -12.54
C THR A 76 27.77 -5.54 -11.83
N ALA A 77 27.75 -5.57 -10.49
CA ALA A 77 26.85 -4.75 -9.66
C ALA A 77 27.01 -3.23 -9.87
N HIS A 78 28.19 -2.78 -10.31
CA HIS A 78 28.48 -1.36 -10.57
C HIS A 78 28.37 -0.95 -12.05
N GLN A 79 28.01 -1.87 -12.95
CA GLN A 79 27.77 -1.48 -14.35
C GLN A 79 26.49 -0.66 -14.45
N HIS A 80 26.53 0.41 -15.24
CA HIS A 80 25.41 1.33 -15.45
C HIS A 80 24.10 0.60 -15.82
N GLN A 81 24.19 -0.50 -16.59
CA GLN A 81 23.06 -1.35 -16.98
C GLN A 81 22.41 -2.12 -15.82
N ASN A 82 23.11 -2.26 -14.69
CA ASN A 82 22.66 -2.96 -13.48
C ASN A 82 22.43 -2.00 -12.30
N LEU A 83 22.54 -0.69 -12.52
CA LEU A 83 22.25 0.32 -11.50
C LEU A 83 20.80 0.78 -11.67
N ILE A 84 20.02 0.75 -10.58
CA ILE A 84 18.74 1.46 -10.55
C ILE A 84 19.08 2.96 -10.47
N PRO A 85 18.64 3.78 -11.43
CA PRO A 85 18.84 5.22 -11.33
C PRO A 85 18.09 5.75 -10.12
N THR A 86 18.83 6.19 -9.10
CA THR A 86 18.28 6.85 -7.92
C THR A 86 18.18 8.35 -8.22
N VAL A 87 16.96 8.84 -8.45
CA VAL A 87 16.72 10.28 -8.66
C VAL A 87 16.95 11.00 -7.33
N LYS A 88 17.94 11.90 -7.26
CA LYS A 88 18.33 12.62 -6.03
C LYS A 88 17.28 13.64 -5.56
N TYR A 89 16.40 14.10 -6.44
CA TYR A 89 15.34 15.06 -6.15
C TYR A 89 14.04 14.64 -6.84
N GLY A 90 13.00 14.33 -6.07
CA GLY A 90 11.64 14.21 -6.60
C GLY A 90 11.46 13.09 -7.61
N GLY A 91 11.42 11.84 -7.14
CA GLY A 91 10.94 10.70 -7.94
C GLY A 91 9.44 10.77 -8.29
N GLY A 92 8.91 11.98 -8.53
CA GLY A 92 7.55 12.31 -8.97
C GLY A 92 6.46 11.45 -8.36
N SER A 93 5.70 11.97 -7.39
CA SER A 93 4.48 11.29 -6.94
C SER A 93 3.27 12.11 -7.38
N ILE A 94 2.33 11.46 -8.05
CA ILE A 94 1.02 12.07 -8.32
C ILE A 94 0.07 11.67 -7.20
N MET A 95 -0.68 12.64 -6.68
CA MET A 95 -1.77 12.39 -5.76
C MET A 95 -3.05 12.30 -6.58
N VAL A 96 -3.78 11.20 -6.41
CA VAL A 96 -5.03 10.96 -7.11
C VAL A 96 -6.12 10.80 -6.07
N TRP A 97 -7.20 11.55 -6.25
CA TRP A 97 -8.44 11.36 -5.52
C TRP A 97 -9.42 10.59 -6.38
N GLY A 98 -10.17 9.68 -5.79
CA GLY A 98 -11.19 8.93 -6.51
C GLY A 98 -12.35 8.53 -5.62
N CYS A 99 -13.51 8.35 -6.24
CA CYS A 99 -14.69 7.83 -5.60
C CYS A 99 -15.15 6.52 -6.28
N ILE A 100 -15.73 5.60 -5.51
CA ILE A 100 -16.27 4.33 -5.99
C ILE A 100 -17.61 4.10 -5.32
N ALA A 101 -18.63 3.75 -6.10
CA ALA A 101 -19.92 3.29 -5.61
C ALA A 101 -20.20 1.88 -6.15
N ALA A 102 -21.27 1.23 -5.71
CA ALA A 102 -21.66 -0.07 -6.25
C ALA A 102 -22.05 -0.03 -7.73
N SER A 103 -22.42 1.14 -8.25
CA SER A 103 -22.67 1.38 -9.67
C SER A 103 -21.40 1.43 -10.52
N GLY A 104 -20.23 1.67 -9.91
CA GLY A 104 -18.95 1.76 -10.60
C GLY A 104 -18.00 2.81 -10.01
N PRO A 105 -16.80 2.94 -10.59
CA PRO A 105 -15.86 4.00 -10.24
C PRO A 105 -16.35 5.35 -10.78
N GLY A 106 -16.22 6.40 -9.96
CA GLY A 106 -16.35 7.79 -10.39
C GLY A 106 -15.09 8.27 -11.12
N GLN A 107 -15.12 9.50 -11.62
CA GLN A 107 -13.96 10.08 -12.31
C GLN A 107 -12.85 10.40 -11.30
N PRO A 108 -11.63 9.89 -11.50
CA PRO A 108 -10.51 10.24 -10.64
C PRO A 108 -10.04 11.66 -10.95
N ALA A 109 -9.70 12.41 -9.90
CA ALA A 109 -9.12 13.74 -10.00
C ALA A 109 -7.62 13.68 -9.68
N ILE A 110 -6.81 14.30 -10.55
CA ILE A 110 -5.37 14.45 -10.31
C ILE A 110 -5.16 15.73 -9.52
N ILE A 111 -4.42 15.64 -8.43
CA ILE A 111 -4.13 16.76 -7.54
C ILE A 111 -2.68 17.17 -7.71
N ASP A 112 -2.51 18.39 -8.24
CA ASP A 112 -1.21 19.03 -8.34
C ASP A 112 -0.82 19.62 -6.98
N GLY A 113 -0.06 18.82 -6.21
CA GLY A 113 0.50 19.23 -4.93
C GLY A 113 -0.11 18.49 -3.74
N LYS A 114 -0.10 19.14 -2.57
CA LYS A 114 -0.57 18.54 -1.31
C LYS A 114 -2.07 18.78 -1.15
N MET A 115 -2.85 17.71 -0.97
CA MET A 115 -4.28 17.78 -0.63
C MET A 115 -4.51 18.75 0.54
N ASN A 116 -5.49 19.63 0.37
CA ASN A 116 -5.99 20.54 1.41
C ASN A 116 -7.49 20.29 1.62
N SER A 117 -8.03 20.77 2.75
CA SER A 117 -9.44 20.52 3.09
C SER A 117 -10.44 21.15 2.11
N SER A 118 -10.04 22.17 1.35
CA SER A 118 -10.88 22.75 0.30
C SER A 118 -10.99 21.85 -0.94
N PHE A 119 -9.92 21.15 -1.32
CA PHE A 119 -9.93 20.19 -2.42
C PHE A 119 -10.88 19.02 -2.11
N SER A 120 -10.83 18.47 -0.89
CA SER A 120 -11.73 17.37 -0.50
C SER A 120 -13.21 17.77 -0.61
N ARG A 121 -13.58 19.01 -0.27
CA ARG A 121 -14.97 19.49 -0.39
C ARG A 121 -15.39 19.70 -1.84
N HIS A 122 -14.47 20.19 -2.67
CA HIS A 122 -14.73 20.41 -4.09
C HIS A 122 -15.01 19.08 -4.79
N PHE A 123 -14.11 18.10 -4.63
CA PHE A 123 -14.26 16.79 -5.26
C PHE A 123 -15.43 15.97 -4.70
N ALA A 124 -15.77 16.15 -3.42
CA ALA A 124 -16.95 15.51 -2.84
C ALA A 124 -18.29 15.98 -3.45
N GLY A 125 -18.32 17.13 -4.12
CA GLY A 125 -19.50 17.60 -4.87
C GLY A 125 -19.50 17.23 -6.35
N GLU A 126 -18.41 16.61 -6.84
CA GLU A 126 -18.26 16.16 -8.24
C GLU A 126 -18.59 14.67 -8.40
N CYS A 127 -18.78 13.97 -7.28
CA CYS A 127 -19.50 12.71 -7.18
C CYS A 127 -20.91 12.99 -6.61
#